data_AF-A0A2E1P248-F1
#
_entry.id   AF-A0A2E1P248-F1
#
_cell.length_a   1.000
_cell.length_b   1.000
_cell.length_c   1.000
_cell.angle_alpha   90.00
_cell.angle_beta   90.00
_cell.angle_gamma   90.00
#
_symmetry.space_group_name_H-M   'P 1'
#
loop_
_entity.id
_entity.type
_entity.pdbx_description
1 polymer ?
#
loop_
_entity_poly.entity_id
_entity_poly.type
_entity_poly.pdbx_seq_one_letter_code
_entity_poly.pdbx_strand_id
1 'polypeptide(L)'
;LKDEVGQMKALADLAHCQATIGEFGAAKDLFNRSLDHAKGLESLSGQLVARWGLADLAEIEQDYESAMLILSDSLHEFIAHNATAPTPLRQRLKDLTELQNQPAGGETKD
;
A
#
# COMPACT_ATOMS: atom_id res chain seq x y z
N LEU A 1 -19.48 21.46 -9.51
CA LEU A 1 -18.05 21.11 -9.33
C LEU A 1 -17.99 19.72 -8.72
N LYS A 2 -17.21 18.79 -9.25
CA LYS A 2 -16.96 17.50 -8.60
C LYS A 2 -15.73 17.66 -7.69
N ASP A 3 -15.84 17.28 -6.42
CA ASP A 3 -14.70 17.28 -5.49
C ASP A 3 -13.95 15.95 -5.60
N GLU A 4 -13.03 15.88 -6.56
CA GLU A 4 -12.27 14.66 -6.85
C GLU A 4 -11.27 14.33 -5.73
N VAL A 5 -10.72 15.33 -5.05
CA VAL A 5 -9.84 15.14 -3.88
C VAL A 5 -10.64 14.57 -2.71
N GLY A 6 -11.83 15.12 -2.43
CA GLY A 6 -12.73 14.60 -1.42
C GLY A 6 -13.18 13.17 -1.73
N GLN A 7 -13.51 12.87 -2.99
CA GLN A 7 -13.87 11.52 -3.43
C GLN A 7 -12.74 10.52 -3.23
N MET A 8 -11.51 10.87 -3.63
CA MET A 8 -10.32 10.05 -3.42
C MET A 8 -10.15 9.69 -1.94
N LYS A 9 -10.18 10.70 -1.05
CA LYS A 9 -10.01 10.49 0.40
C LYS A 9 -11.12 9.61 0.99
N ALA A 10 -12.37 9.91 0.64
CA ALA A 10 -13.52 9.15 1.13
C ALA A 10 -13.47 7.67 0.70
N LEU A 11 -12.94 7.37 -0.49
CA LEU A 11 -12.73 5.99 -0.94
C LEU A 11 -11.69 5.27 -0.08
N ALA A 12 -10.54 5.90 0.20
CA ALA A 12 -9.51 5.33 1.08
C ALA A 12 -10.03 5.13 2.51
N ASP A 13 -10.75 6.10 3.06
CA ASP A 13 -11.33 6.01 4.42
C ASP A 13 -12.35 4.87 4.50
N LEU A 14 -13.23 4.73 3.49
CA LEU A 14 -14.17 3.62 3.43
C LEU A 14 -13.46 2.27 3.26
N ALA A 15 -12.39 2.21 2.47
CA ALA A 15 -11.58 1.01 2.32
C ALA A 15 -10.99 0.55 3.65
N HIS A 16 -10.46 1.48 4.45
CA HIS A 16 -10.00 1.19 5.80
C HIS A 16 -11.12 0.67 6.70
N CYS A 17 -12.32 1.26 6.65
CA CYS A 17 -13.47 0.74 7.39
C CYS A 17 -13.83 -0.70 6.98
N GLN A 18 -13.85 -1.00 5.68
CA GLN A 18 -14.12 -2.35 5.17
C GLN A 18 -13.05 -3.35 5.62
N ALA A 19 -11.77 -2.99 5.55
CA ALA A 19 -10.68 -3.83 6.03
C ALA A 19 -10.79 -4.13 7.54
N THR A 20 -11.20 -3.14 8.34
CA THR A 20 -11.37 -3.28 9.80
C THR A 20 -12.46 -4.31 10.16
N ILE A 21 -13.47 -4.47 9.31
CA ILE A 21 -14.55 -5.46 9.50
C ILE A 21 -14.30 -6.78 8.76
N GLY A 22 -13.11 -6.97 8.18
CA GLY A 22 -12.71 -8.21 7.49
C GLY A 22 -13.17 -8.32 6.04
N GLU A 23 -13.78 -7.27 5.47
CA GLU A 23 -14.26 -7.24 4.08
C GLU A 23 -13.11 -6.84 3.13
N PHE A 24 -12.08 -7.69 3.05
CA PHE A 24 -10.83 -7.38 2.34
C PHE A 24 -11.01 -7.20 0.83
N GLY A 25 -11.92 -7.95 0.20
CA GLY A 25 -12.24 -7.78 -1.22
C GLY A 25 -12.83 -6.39 -1.51
N ALA A 26 -13.80 -5.96 -0.71
CA ALA A 26 -14.38 -4.62 -0.83
C ALA A 26 -13.36 -3.52 -0.53
N ALA A 27 -12.50 -3.72 0.48
CA ALA A 27 -11.41 -2.80 0.80
C ALA A 27 -10.43 -2.64 -0.39
N LYS A 28 -10.03 -3.76 -1.02
CA LYS A 28 -9.13 -3.76 -2.18
C LYS A 28 -9.71 -2.97 -3.35
N ASP A 29 -10.98 -3.19 -3.68
CA ASP A 29 -11.67 -2.46 -4.76
C ASP A 29 -11.74 -0.95 -4.47
N LEU A 30 -12.01 -0.57 -3.22
CA LEU A 30 -12.07 0.83 -2.81
C LEU A 30 -10.70 1.51 -2.83
N PHE A 31 -9.65 0.85 -2.35
CA PHE A 31 -8.29 1.38 -2.45
C PHE A 31 -7.82 1.53 -3.90
N ASN A 32 -8.12 0.56 -4.78
CA ASN A 32 -7.80 0.67 -6.21
C ASN A 32 -8.49 1.88 -6.86
N ARG A 33 -9.78 2.09 -6.57
CA ARG A 33 -10.49 3.29 -7.04
C ARG A 33 -9.89 4.57 -6.48
N SER A 34 -9.53 4.60 -5.20
CA SER A 34 -8.82 5.74 -4.61
C SER A 34 -7.48 5.99 -5.31
N LEU A 35 -6.74 4.92 -5.65
CA LEU A 35 -5.46 5.01 -6.35
C LEU A 35 -5.63 5.59 -7.76
N ASP A 36 -6.66 5.17 -8.50
CA ASP A 36 -6.95 5.70 -9.84
C ASP A 36 -7.28 7.19 -9.79
N HIS A 37 -8.10 7.61 -8.81
CA HIS A 37 -8.34 9.04 -8.57
C HIS A 37 -7.04 9.79 -8.21
N ALA A 38 -6.22 9.23 -7.33
CA ALA A 38 -4.96 9.85 -6.93
C ALA A 38 -3.97 10.00 -8.08
N LYS A 39 -3.93 9.03 -9.01
CA LYS A 39 -3.14 9.12 -10.25
C LYS A 39 -3.67 10.23 -11.16
N GLY A 40 -4.98 10.29 -11.38
CA GLY A 40 -5.60 11.35 -12.19
C GLY A 40 -5.40 12.76 -11.63
N LEU A 41 -5.24 12.88 -10.31
CA LEU A 41 -4.95 14.12 -9.60
C LEU A 41 -3.44 14.42 -9.43
N GLU A 42 -2.56 13.54 -9.92
CA GLU A 42 -1.11 13.60 -9.69
C GLU A 42 -0.73 13.73 -8.19
N SER A 43 -1.57 13.18 -7.30
CA SER A 43 -1.40 13.28 -5.86
C SER A 43 -0.49 12.18 -5.34
N LEU A 44 0.81 12.46 -5.20
CA LEU A 44 1.77 11.50 -4.63
C LEU A 44 1.36 10.99 -3.24
N SER A 45 0.81 11.87 -2.40
CA SER A 45 0.34 11.49 -1.06
C SER A 45 -0.91 10.60 -1.13
N GLY A 46 -1.87 10.91 -2.01
CA GLY A 46 -3.05 10.06 -2.22
C GLY A 46 -2.67 8.69 -2.77
N GLN A 47 -1.72 8.65 -3.71
CA GLN A 47 -1.19 7.41 -4.26
C GLN A 47 -0.49 6.57 -3.19
N LEU A 48 0.31 7.20 -2.33
CA LEU A 48 0.94 6.53 -1.19
C LEU A 48 -0.09 5.93 -0.24
N VAL A 49 -1.11 6.69 0.16
CA VAL A 49 -2.14 6.21 1.09
C VAL A 49 -2.86 4.98 0.52
N ALA A 50 -3.28 5.04 -0.74
CA ALA A 50 -3.97 3.92 -1.38
C ALA A 50 -3.06 2.69 -1.53
N ARG A 51 -1.80 2.87 -1.96
CA ARG A 51 -0.82 1.77 -2.06
C ARG A 51 -0.45 1.20 -0.70
N TRP A 52 -0.40 2.01 0.35
CA TRP A 52 -0.15 1.54 1.71
C TRP A 52 -1.26 0.60 2.17
N GLY A 53 -2.52 0.99 1.97
CA GLY A 53 -3.67 0.13 2.28
C GLY A 53 -3.69 -1.17 1.46
N LEU A 54 -3.35 -1.12 0.17
CA LEU A 54 -3.23 -2.33 -0.65
C LEU A 54 -2.10 -3.27 -0.18
N ALA A 55 -0.97 -2.71 0.26
CA ALA A 55 0.12 -3.49 0.84
C ALA A 55 -0.28 -4.11 2.19
N ASP A 56 -1.01 -3.39 3.04
CA ASP A 56 -1.58 -3.95 4.28
C ASP A 56 -2.46 -5.17 3.98
N LEU A 57 -3.33 -5.09 2.97
CA LEU A 57 -4.20 -6.20 2.57
C LEU A 57 -3.38 -7.40 2.06
N ALA A 58 -2.35 -7.15 1.24
CA ALA A 58 -1.47 -8.21 0.76
C ALA A 58 -0.71 -8.89 1.91
N GLU A 59 -0.22 -8.14 2.89
CA GLU A 59 0.44 -8.70 4.08
C GLU A 59 -0.52 -9.52 4.95
N ILE A 60 -1.79 -9.11 5.09
CA ILE A 60 -2.84 -9.88 5.78
C ILE A 60 -3.07 -11.23 5.06
N GLU A 61 -3.03 -11.22 3.73
CA GLU A 61 -3.14 -12.41 2.88
C GLU A 61 -1.82 -13.22 2.82
N GLN A 62 -0.77 -12.81 3.54
CA GLN A 62 0.59 -13.37 3.52
C GLN A 62 1.26 -13.31 2.13
N ASP A 63 0.76 -12.46 1.23
CA ASP A 63 1.35 -12.16 -0.07
C ASP A 63 2.37 -11.00 0.05
N TYR A 64 3.48 -11.31 0.71
CA TYR A 64 4.57 -10.35 0.96
C TYR A 64 5.26 -9.88 -0.33
N GLU A 65 5.22 -10.69 -1.39
CA GLU A 65 5.74 -10.32 -2.71
C GLU A 65 4.90 -9.20 -3.31
N SER A 66 3.57 -9.34 -3.33
CA SER A 66 2.68 -8.27 -3.77
C SER A 66 2.83 -7.01 -2.92
N ALA A 67 2.90 -7.14 -1.59
CA ALA A 67 3.11 -5.98 -0.71
C ALA A 67 4.39 -5.21 -1.07
N MET A 68 5.49 -5.92 -1.31
CA MET A 68 6.77 -5.33 -1.71
C MET A 68 6.70 -4.66 -3.08
N LEU A 69 6.06 -5.27 -4.07
CA LEU A 69 5.85 -4.67 -5.39
C LEU A 69 5.03 -3.37 -5.28
N ILE A 70 3.91 -3.40 -4.55
CA ILE A 70 3.02 -2.25 -4.36
C ILE A 70 3.76 -1.08 -3.69
N LEU A 71 4.56 -1.34 -2.66
CA LEU A 71 5.33 -0.30 -1.97
C LEU A 71 6.50 0.19 -2.84
N SER A 72 7.09 -0.68 -3.65
CA SER A 72 8.16 -0.30 -4.61
C SER A 72 7.63 0.64 -5.68
N ASP A 73 6.41 0.40 -6.20
CA ASP A 73 5.74 1.32 -7.12
C ASP A 73 5.51 2.69 -6.47
N SER A 74 5.15 2.72 -5.18
CA SER A 74 5.01 3.97 -4.44
C SER A 74 6.35 4.72 -4.36
N LEU A 75 7.44 4.04 -4.02
CA LEU A 75 8.78 4.62 -3.96
C LEU A 75 9.23 5.13 -5.34
N HIS A 76 8.97 4.36 -6.39
CA HIS A 76 9.26 4.74 -7.76
C HIS A 76 8.58 6.06 -8.14
N GLU A 77 7.32 6.26 -7.77
CA GLU A 77 6.61 7.50 -8.09
C GLU A 77 7.19 8.73 -7.41
N PHE A 78 7.62 8.61 -6.14
CA PHE A 78 8.34 9.70 -5.48
C PHE A 78 9.63 10.06 -6.23
N ILE A 79 10.40 9.05 -6.66
CA ILE A 79 11.64 9.26 -7.42
C ILE A 79 11.35 9.91 -8.78
N ALA A 80 10.35 9.41 -9.51
CA ALA A 80 9.96 9.93 -10.82
C ALA A 80 9.58 11.42 -10.78
N HIS A 81 9.02 11.88 -9.67
CA HIS A 81 8.64 13.27 -9.44
C HIS A 81 9.73 14.10 -8.72
N ASN A 82 10.95 13.56 -8.58
CA ASN A 82 12.05 14.17 -7.82
C ASN A 82 11.68 14.55 -6.38
N ALA A 83 10.75 13.80 -5.78
CA ALA A 83 10.26 13.99 -4.42
C ALA A 83 10.93 13.01 -3.46
N THR A 84 11.13 13.45 -2.21
CA THR A 84 11.66 12.57 -1.17
C THR A 84 10.57 11.64 -0.67
N ALA A 85 10.72 10.33 -0.89
CA ALA A 85 9.83 9.34 -0.29
C ALA A 85 9.80 9.45 1.25
N PRO A 86 8.68 9.14 1.91
CA PRO A 86 8.63 9.12 3.37
C PRO A 86 9.54 8.03 3.96
N THR A 87 10.16 8.32 5.10
CA THR A 87 11.01 7.34 5.81
C THR A 87 10.27 6.04 6.15
N PRO A 88 9.00 6.07 6.61
CA PRO A 88 8.25 4.83 6.88
C PRO A 88 8.12 3.91 5.66
N LEU A 89 7.98 4.46 4.45
CA LEU A 89 7.91 3.67 3.22
C LEU A 89 9.23 2.93 2.96
N ARG A 90 10.36 3.64 3.08
CA ARG A 90 11.69 3.03 2.91
C ARG A 90 11.96 1.96 3.96
N GLN A 91 11.57 2.21 5.21
CA GLN A 91 11.75 1.25 6.30
C GLN A 91 10.93 -0.01 6.05
N ARG A 92 9.64 0.13 5.70
CA ARG A 92 8.77 -1.01 5.43
C ARG A 92 9.27 -1.87 4.27
N LEU A 93 9.79 -1.25 3.21
CA LEU A 93 10.43 -1.99 2.10
C LEU A 93 11.67 -2.77 2.54
N LYS A 94 12.51 -2.17 3.40
CA LYS A 94 13.67 -2.86 3.99
C LYS A 94 13.22 -4.07 4.80
N ASP A 95 12.21 -3.90 5.64
CA ASP A 95 11.71 -4.97 6.51
C ASP A 95 11.12 -6.14 5.68
N LEU A 96 10.35 -5.86 4.62
CA LEU A 96 9.85 -6.88 3.70
C LEU A 96 10.97 -7.62 2.95
N THR A 97 12.00 -6.89 2.53
CA THR A 97 13.17 -7.49 1.87
C THR A 97 13.93 -8.41 2.83
N GLU A 98 14.06 -8.01 4.10
CA GLU A 98 14.70 -8.84 5.12
C GLU A 98 13.87 -10.09 5.45
N LEU A 99 12.54 -9.98 5.46
CA LEU A 99 11.64 -11.13 5.63
C LEU A 99 11.82 -12.16 4.51
N GLN A 100 11.91 -11.72 3.24
CA GLN A 100 12.13 -12.61 2.10
C GLN A 100 13.48 -13.35 2.16
N ASN A 101 14.49 -12.72 2.78
CA ASN A 101 15.85 -13.27 2.88
C ASN A 101 16.06 -14.19 4.10
N GLN A 102 15.05 -14.39 4.95
CA GLN A 102 15.14 -15.33 6.06
C GLN A 102 14.99 -16.78 5.55
N PRO A 103 15.90 -17.70 5.93
CA PRO A 103 15.76 -19.10 5.56
C PRO A 103 14.48 -19.67 6.19
N ALA A 104 13.62 -20.26 5.34
CA ALA A 104 12.43 -20.98 5.80
C ALA A 104 12.86 -22.16 6.68
N GLY A 105 12.68 -22.04 7.99
CA GLY A 105 12.89 -23.13 8.95
C GLY A 105 14.18 -23.03 9.74
N GLY A 106 14.13 -22.31 10.87
CA GLY A 106 14.96 -22.68 12.02
C GLY A 106 14.43 -24.00 12.57
N GLU A 107 15.00 -25.12 12.14
CA GLU A 107 14.81 -26.40 12.80
C GLU A 107 15.14 -26.21 14.29
N THR A 108 14.12 -26.43 15.12
CA THR A 108 14.30 -26.61 16.57
C THR A 108 15.11 -27.90 16.71
N LYS A 109 16.40 -27.78 17.04
CA LYS A 109 17.16 -28.92 17.54
C LYS A 109 16.91 -29.04 19.03
N ASP A 110 16.34 -30.19 19.40
CA ASP A 110 16.12 -30.70 20.75
C ASP A 110 17.36 -30.58 21.66
#